data_AF-A0A533HV85-F1
#
_entry.id   AF-A0A533HV85-F1
#
_cell.length_a   1.000
_cell.length_b   1.000
_cell.length_c   1.000
_cell.angle_alpha   90.00
_cell.angle_beta   90.00
_cell.angle_gamma   90.00
#
_symmetry.space_group_name_H-M   'P 1'
#
loop_
_entity.id
_entity.type
_entity.pdbx_description
1 polymer ?
#
loop_
_entity_poly.entity_id
_entity_poly.type
_entity_poly.pdbx_seq_one_letter_code
_entity_poly.pdbx_strand_id
1 'polypeptide(L)'
;LMYLNTWAMDHVFFSQTRMWMALYMGGAMALIMLAFMLGMYRNQRANMTVAGLSILAFALGLFLVRSQATVDDTAWMKAMIPHHSIAILTSTRADISDPRVRALADSIIEAQTLEIAEMKALIADLEGGPAATPEVDGR
;
A
#
# COMPACT_ATOMS: atom_id res chain seq x y z
N LEU A 1 -3.76 -1.80 11.17
CA LEU A 1 -3.83 -0.37 10.79
C LEU A 1 -3.87 -0.18 9.27
N MET A 2 -2.89 -0.67 8.50
CA MET A 2 -2.76 -0.35 7.06
C MET A 2 -3.87 -0.84 6.11
N TYR A 3 -4.72 -1.79 6.52
CA TYR A 3 -5.82 -2.33 5.71
C TYR A 3 -7.21 -1.86 6.19
N LEU A 4 -7.28 -1.02 7.24
CA LEU A 4 -8.56 -0.60 7.83
C LEU A 4 -9.36 0.35 6.93
N ASN A 5 -8.74 0.88 5.88
CA ASN A 5 -9.35 1.76 4.89
C ASN A 5 -9.67 1.04 3.57
N THR A 6 -9.59 -0.29 3.52
CA THR A 6 -10.03 -1.08 2.38
C THR A 6 -11.56 -1.15 2.37
N TRP A 7 -12.20 -0.90 1.22
CA TRP A 7 -13.67 -0.92 1.04
C TRP A 7 -14.30 -2.27 1.33
N ALA A 8 -13.68 -3.37 0.86
CA ALA A 8 -14.21 -4.73 1.00
C ALA A 8 -13.17 -5.69 1.59
N MET A 9 -13.62 -6.69 2.34
CA MET A 9 -12.72 -7.62 3.05
C MET A 9 -11.92 -8.50 2.09
N ASP A 10 -12.50 -8.88 0.97
CA ASP A 10 -11.88 -9.68 -0.09
C ASP A 10 -10.92 -8.86 -0.98
N HIS A 11 -10.75 -7.57 -0.70
CA HIS A 11 -9.71 -6.73 -1.30
C HIS A 11 -8.45 -6.68 -0.43
N VAL A 12 -8.42 -7.36 0.72
CA VAL A 12 -7.29 -7.37 1.64
C VAL A 12 -6.27 -8.43 1.19
N PHE A 13 -5.18 -7.95 0.59
CA PHE A 13 -4.04 -8.77 0.17
C PHE A 13 -2.76 -8.29 0.84
N PHE A 14 -1.82 -9.21 1.08
CA PHE A 14 -0.49 -8.84 1.54
C PHE A 14 0.24 -8.00 0.47
N SER A 15 0.85 -6.90 0.90
CA SER A 15 1.61 -5.99 0.03
C SER A 15 3.03 -5.81 0.54
N GLN A 16 4.00 -6.23 -0.27
CA GLN A 16 5.43 -6.00 -0.02
C GLN A 16 5.74 -4.49 0.04
N THR A 17 5.18 -3.70 -0.88
CA THR A 17 5.34 -2.24 -0.90
C THR A 17 4.87 -1.60 0.40
N ARG A 18 3.75 -2.05 0.98
CA ARG A 18 3.28 -1.57 2.31
C ARG A 18 4.24 -1.95 3.44
N MET A 19 4.81 -3.16 3.39
CA MET A 19 5.83 -3.58 4.35
C MET A 19 7.09 -2.69 4.26
N TRP A 20 7.58 -2.39 3.05
CA TRP A 20 8.71 -1.48 2.85
C TRP A 20 8.42 -0.06 3.34
N MET A 21 7.19 0.43 3.12
CA MET A 21 6.73 1.70 3.70
C MET A 21 6.76 1.68 5.22
N ALA A 22 6.25 0.61 5.85
CA ALA A 22 6.27 0.47 7.29
C ALA A 22 7.70 0.46 7.85
N LEU A 23 8.65 -0.19 7.17
CA LEU A 23 10.05 -0.19 7.59
C LEU A 23 10.66 1.22 7.59
N TYR A 24 10.54 1.97 6.49
CA TYR A 24 11.18 3.29 6.46
C TYR A 24 10.46 4.30 7.36
N MET A 25 9.13 4.27 7.41
CA MET A 25 8.36 5.16 8.31
C MET A 25 8.68 4.84 9.77
N GLY A 26 8.75 3.55 10.12
CA GLY A 26 9.13 3.09 11.46
C GLY A 26 10.55 3.51 11.83
N GLY A 27 11.51 3.36 10.91
CA GLY A 27 12.89 3.83 11.11
C GLY A 27 12.97 5.35 11.34
N ALA A 28 12.28 6.15 10.51
CA ALA A 28 12.22 7.60 10.70
C ALA A 28 11.58 7.98 12.05
N MET A 29 10.46 7.35 12.40
CA MET A 29 9.76 7.61 13.65
C MET A 29 10.61 7.26 14.87
N ALA A 30 11.31 6.12 14.85
CA ALA A 30 12.21 5.72 15.93
C ALA A 30 13.36 6.72 16.13
N LEU A 31 13.93 7.27 15.06
CA LEU A 31 14.95 8.33 15.14
C LEU A 31 14.40 9.61 15.76
N ILE A 32 13.22 10.05 15.32
CA ILE A 32 12.56 11.24 15.88
C ILE A 32 12.29 11.04 17.37
N MET A 33 11.68 9.92 17.75
CA MET A 33 11.38 9.61 19.16
C MET A 33 12.65 9.57 20.00
N LEU A 34 13.70 8.90 19.51
CA LEU A 34 14.97 8.82 20.22
C LEU A 34 15.56 10.22 20.43
N ALA A 35 15.52 11.10 19.42
CA ALA A 35 16.02 12.47 19.51
C ALA A 35 15.33 13.29 20.62
N PHE A 36 14.00 13.20 20.73
CA PHE A 36 13.25 13.91 21.78
C PHE A 36 13.46 13.32 23.18
N MET A 37 13.77 12.03 23.27
CA MET A 37 13.89 11.30 24.53
C MET A 37 15.35 11.04 24.95
N LEU A 38 16.34 11.67 24.29
CA LEU A 38 17.77 11.45 24.55
C LEU A 38 18.14 11.64 26.03
N GLY A 39 17.54 12.62 26.71
CA GLY A 39 17.79 12.89 28.13
C GLY A 39 17.27 11.82 29.09
N MET A 40 16.30 11.00 28.66
CA MET A 40 15.71 9.92 29.46
C MET A 40 16.52 8.62 29.34
N TYR A 41 17.10 8.35 28.17
CA TYR A 41 17.82 7.11 27.89
C TYR A 41 19.33 7.23 28.20
N ARG A 42 19.73 6.82 29.41
CA ARG A 42 21.11 6.95 29.90
C ARG A 42 22.14 6.04 29.22
N ASN A 43 21.72 4.93 28.60
CA ASN A 43 22.63 3.98 27.96
C ASN A 43 22.96 4.41 26.53
N GLN A 44 24.08 5.14 26.37
CA GLN A 44 24.52 5.65 25.07
C GLN A 44 24.74 4.54 24.03
N ARG A 45 25.23 3.35 24.43
CA ARG A 45 25.43 2.24 23.49
C ARG A 45 24.10 1.74 22.93
N ALA A 46 23.10 1.54 23.79
CA ALA A 46 21.77 1.15 23.35
C ALA A 46 21.15 2.20 22.42
N ASN A 47 21.31 3.49 22.74
CA ASN A 47 20.80 4.58 21.90
C ASN A 47 21.46 4.57 20.51
N MET A 48 22.78 4.40 20.44
CA MET A 48 23.49 4.31 19.17
C MET A 48 23.08 3.07 18.37
N THR A 49 22.85 1.93 19.03
CA THR A 49 22.34 0.73 18.36
C THR A 49 20.94 0.97 17.78
N VAL A 50 20.03 1.56 18.54
CA VAL A 50 18.67 1.90 18.06
C VAL A 50 18.75 2.88 16.89
N ALA A 51 19.57 3.92 17.00
CA ALA A 51 19.77 4.89 15.91
C ALA A 51 20.32 4.21 14.64
N GLY A 52 21.38 3.39 14.78
CA GLY A 52 21.98 2.67 13.65
C GLY A 52 21.01 1.72 12.95
N LEU A 53 20.26 0.92 13.72
CA LEU A 53 19.24 0.03 13.17
C LEU A 53 18.10 0.80 12.50
N SER A 54 17.69 1.94 13.06
CA SER A 54 16.63 2.77 12.50
C SER A 54 17.06 3.44 11.19
N ILE A 55 18.30 3.92 11.09
CA ILE A 55 18.88 4.45 9.84
C ILE A 55 18.94 3.36 8.77
N LEU A 56 19.38 2.15 9.14
CA LEU A 56 19.45 1.02 8.21
C LEU A 56 18.04 0.64 7.70
N ALA A 57 17.07 0.51 8.60
CA ALA A 57 15.68 0.22 8.24
C ALA A 57 15.08 1.32 7.34
N PHE A 58 15.38 2.59 7.64
CA PHE A 58 15.00 3.73 6.81
C PHE A 58 15.58 3.64 5.40
N ALA A 59 16.90 3.50 5.29
CA ALA A 59 17.60 3.49 4.01
C ALA A 59 17.18 2.28 3.15
N LEU A 60 17.10 1.09 3.75
CA LEU A 60 16.68 -0.12 3.04
C LEU A 60 15.21 -0.05 2.61
N GLY A 61 14.31 0.34 3.50
CA GLY A 61 12.89 0.48 3.18
C GLY A 61 12.65 1.52 2.09
N LEU A 62 13.35 2.67 2.16
CA LEU A 62 13.27 3.71 1.13
C LEU A 62 13.82 3.23 -0.21
N PHE A 63 14.94 2.50 -0.22
CA PHE A 63 15.50 1.92 -1.44
C PHE A 63 14.54 0.92 -2.08
N LEU A 64 13.99 -0.01 -1.30
CA LEU A 64 13.07 -1.04 -1.81
C LEU A 64 11.76 -0.44 -2.33
N VAL A 65 11.18 0.53 -1.61
CA VAL A 65 9.94 1.19 -2.06
C VAL A 65 10.18 2.05 -3.31
N ARG A 66 11.38 2.63 -3.49
CA ARG A 66 11.68 3.46 -4.67
C ARG A 66 12.10 2.64 -5.89
N SER A 67 12.79 1.53 -5.69
CA SER A 67 13.28 0.68 -6.78
C SER A 67 12.25 -0.32 -7.28
N GLN A 68 11.30 -0.73 -6.43
CA GLN A 68 10.36 -1.83 -6.69
C GLN A 68 11.05 -3.16 -7.04
N ALA A 69 12.34 -3.32 -6.71
CA ALA A 69 13.18 -4.44 -7.17
C ALA A 69 12.75 -5.84 -6.70
N THR A 70 11.80 -5.93 -5.76
CA THR A 70 11.28 -7.18 -5.19
C THR A 70 9.82 -7.44 -5.54
N VAL A 71 9.21 -6.59 -6.35
CA VAL A 71 7.79 -6.63 -6.68
C VAL A 71 7.62 -7.21 -8.08
N ASP A 72 7.13 -8.45 -8.16
CA ASP A 72 6.73 -9.12 -9.41
C ASP A 72 5.27 -8.83 -9.78
N ASP A 73 4.79 -9.39 -10.90
CA ASP A 73 3.45 -9.14 -11.43
C ASP A 73 2.34 -9.44 -10.41
N THR A 74 2.43 -10.59 -9.73
CA THR A 74 1.44 -11.02 -8.74
C THR A 74 1.51 -10.15 -7.49
N ALA A 75 2.70 -9.83 -7.00
CA ALA A 75 2.90 -8.95 -5.87
C ALA A 75 2.41 -7.52 -6.16
N TRP A 76 2.59 -7.04 -7.39
CA TRP A 76 2.09 -5.75 -7.85
C TRP A 76 0.56 -5.72 -7.82
N MET A 77 -0.11 -6.70 -8.44
CA MET A 77 -1.58 -6.77 -8.45
C MET A 77 -2.16 -6.90 -7.04
N LYS A 78 -1.57 -7.77 -6.20
CA LYS A 78 -1.96 -7.91 -4.79
C LYS A 78 -1.77 -6.62 -3.99
N ALA A 79 -0.77 -5.79 -4.31
CA ALA A 79 -0.61 -4.48 -3.69
C ALA A 79 -1.62 -3.45 -4.23
N MET A 80 -2.03 -3.60 -5.48
CA MET A 80 -2.85 -2.63 -6.20
C MET A 80 -4.35 -2.78 -5.95
N ILE A 81 -4.85 -4.01 -5.73
CA ILE A 81 -6.24 -4.26 -5.31
C ILE A 81 -6.63 -3.45 -4.05
N PRO A 82 -5.91 -3.52 -2.91
CA PRO A 82 -6.27 -2.73 -1.75
C PRO A 82 -5.97 -1.23 -1.92
N HIS A 83 -5.16 -0.82 -2.91
CA HIS A 83 -5.00 0.60 -3.28
C HIS A 83 -6.27 1.10 -3.98
N HIS A 84 -6.75 0.37 -4.98
CA HIS A 84 -7.97 0.67 -5.72
C HIS A 84 -9.19 0.68 -4.79
N SER A 85 -9.21 -0.28 -3.87
CA SER A 85 -10.24 -0.37 -2.86
C SER A 85 -10.33 0.86 -1.93
N ILE A 86 -9.24 1.57 -1.69
CA ILE A 86 -9.26 2.82 -0.91
C ILE A 86 -9.93 3.93 -1.73
N ALA A 87 -9.63 4.01 -3.04
CA ALA A 87 -10.26 4.97 -3.94
C ALA A 87 -11.78 4.78 -3.98
N ILE A 88 -12.25 3.52 -4.06
CA ILE A 88 -13.68 3.19 -3.98
C ILE A 88 -14.27 3.68 -2.65
N LEU A 89 -13.63 3.39 -1.50
CA LEU A 89 -14.10 3.84 -0.19
C LEU A 89 -14.24 5.38 -0.14
N THR A 90 -13.22 6.10 -0.59
CA THR A 90 -13.20 7.56 -0.51
C THR A 90 -14.17 8.21 -1.49
N SER A 91 -14.27 7.71 -2.73
CA SER A 91 -15.23 8.23 -3.73
C SER A 91 -16.68 7.95 -3.34
N THR A 92 -16.93 6.82 -2.67
CA THR A 92 -18.27 6.43 -2.21
C THR A 92 -18.70 7.24 -0.99
N ARG A 93 -17.80 7.48 -0.02
CA ARG A 93 -18.17 8.07 1.28
C ARG A 93 -17.94 9.57 1.40
N ALA A 94 -17.19 10.19 0.47
CA ALA A 94 -16.98 11.63 0.51
C ALA A 94 -18.29 12.38 0.23
N ASP A 95 -18.51 13.46 1.00
CA ASP A 95 -19.62 14.39 0.82
C ASP A 95 -19.32 15.33 -0.37
N ILE A 96 -19.64 14.86 -1.57
CA ILE A 96 -19.40 15.56 -2.83
C ILE A 96 -20.72 16.07 -3.39
N SER A 97 -20.85 17.40 -3.45
CA SER A 97 -22.06 18.11 -3.90
C SER A 97 -21.97 18.68 -5.31
N ASP A 98 -20.77 19.02 -5.81
CA ASP A 98 -20.61 19.49 -7.20
C ASP A 98 -20.87 18.32 -8.17
N PRO A 99 -21.84 18.43 -9.11
CA PRO A 99 -22.21 17.36 -10.02
C PRO A 99 -21.06 16.84 -10.88
N ARG A 100 -20.11 17.70 -11.25
CA ARG A 100 -18.95 17.32 -12.07
C ARG A 100 -17.97 16.47 -11.27
N VAL A 101 -17.80 16.80 -9.99
CA VAL A 101 -16.92 16.04 -9.08
C VAL A 101 -17.58 14.71 -8.71
N ARG A 102 -18.92 14.67 -8.54
CA ARG A 102 -19.66 13.41 -8.36
C ARG A 102 -19.51 12.49 -9.58
N ALA A 103 -19.70 13.02 -10.79
CA ALA A 103 -19.51 12.24 -12.01
C ALA A 103 -18.09 11.65 -12.12
N LEU A 104 -17.06 12.42 -11.75
CA LEU A 104 -15.68 11.93 -11.68
C LEU A 104 -15.53 10.81 -10.64
N ALA A 105 -16.08 10.98 -9.43
CA ALA A 105 -16.02 9.98 -8.37
C ALA A 105 -16.69 8.67 -8.79
N ASP A 106 -17.84 8.75 -9.47
CA ASP A 106 -18.57 7.58 -9.96
C ASP A 106 -17.78 6.85 -11.06
N SER A 107 -17.15 7.58 -11.99
CA SER A 107 -16.27 6.97 -13.01
C SER A 107 -15.03 6.28 -12.41
N ILE A 108 -14.49 6.84 -11.31
CA ILE A 108 -13.37 6.22 -10.58
C ILE A 108 -13.84 4.91 -9.94
N ILE A 109 -15.04 4.90 -9.32
CA ILE A 109 -15.59 3.67 -8.71
C ILE A 109 -15.76 2.57 -9.76
N GLU A 110 -16.34 2.90 -10.91
CA GLU A 110 -16.57 1.96 -12.01
C GLU A 110 -15.25 1.36 -12.51
N ALA A 111 -14.30 2.20 -12.94
CA ALA A 111 -13.01 1.76 -13.45
C ALA A 111 -12.25 0.90 -12.44
N GLN A 112 -12.16 1.37 -11.18
CA GLN A 112 -11.38 0.68 -10.15
C GLN A 112 -12.02 -0.66 -9.73
N THR A 113 -13.33 -0.81 -9.89
CA THR A 113 -14.02 -2.09 -9.64
C THR A 113 -13.71 -3.11 -10.74
N LEU A 114 -13.71 -2.67 -12.00
CA LEU A 114 -13.33 -3.51 -13.15
C LEU A 114 -11.86 -3.94 -13.06
N GLU A 115 -10.95 -3.01 -12.78
CA GLU A 115 -9.51 -3.29 -12.62
C GLU A 115 -9.25 -4.27 -11.46
N ILE A 116 -10.02 -4.20 -10.36
CA ILE A 116 -9.92 -5.19 -9.28
C ILE A 116 -10.34 -6.59 -9.74
N ALA A 117 -11.42 -6.70 -10.52
CA ALA A 117 -11.87 -7.98 -11.04
C ALA A 117 -10.85 -8.58 -12.00
N GLU A 118 -10.30 -7.76 -12.90
CA GLU A 118 -9.24 -8.16 -13.84
C GLU A 118 -7.98 -8.63 -13.09
N MET A 119 -7.48 -7.85 -12.13
CA MET A 119 -6.32 -8.24 -11.33
C MET A 119 -6.55 -9.55 -10.56
N LYS A 120 -7.75 -9.77 -10.01
CA LYS A 120 -8.07 -11.04 -9.34
C LYS A 120 -8.07 -12.22 -10.31
N ALA A 121 -8.60 -12.05 -11.51
CA ALA A 121 -8.58 -13.08 -12.55
C ALA A 121 -7.15 -13.42 -12.98
N LEU A 122 -6.33 -12.39 -13.26
CA LEU A 122 -4.93 -12.55 -13.65
C LEU A 122 -4.08 -13.20 -12.55
N ILE A 123 -4.28 -12.83 -11.28
CA ILE A 123 -3.62 -13.52 -10.16
C ILE A 123 -3.99 -15.00 -10.15
N ALA A 124 -5.28 -15.33 -10.32
CA ALA A 124 -5.71 -16.72 -10.31
C ALA A 124 -5.08 -17.53 -11.45
N ASP A 125 -5.02 -16.98 -12.67
CA ASP A 125 -4.36 -17.59 -13.83
C ASP A 125 -2.87 -17.85 -13.58
N LEU A 126 -2.13 -16.82 -13.14
CA LEU A 126 -0.69 -16.92 -12.86
C LEU A 126 -0.37 -17.90 -11.71
N GLU A 127 -1.32 -18.15 -10.81
CA GLU A 127 -1.20 -19.13 -9.72
C GLU A 127 -1.69 -20.55 -10.11
N GLY A 128 -1.97 -20.79 -11.39
CA GLY A 128 -2.36 -22.11 -11.93
C GLY A 128 -3.87 -22.37 -11.96
N GLY A 129 -4.67 -21.33 -11.82
CA GLY A 129 -6.12 -21.35 -12.00
C GLY A 129 -6.54 -21.33 -13.48
N PRO A 130 -7.84 -21.08 -13.75
CA PRO A 130 -8.32 -20.96 -15.11
C PRO A 130 -7.71 -19.74 -15.81
N ALA A 131 -7.46 -19.88 -17.12
CA ALA A 131 -6.94 -18.80 -17.94
C ALA A 131 -7.82 -17.56 -17.81
N ALA A 132 -7.20 -16.44 -17.46
CA ALA A 132 -7.87 -15.16 -17.46
C ALA A 132 -8.02 -14.70 -18.91
N THR A 133 -9.23 -14.34 -19.31
CA THR A 133 -9.45 -13.53 -20.51
C THR A 133 -9.57 -12.09 -20.03
N PRO A 134 -8.52 -11.26 -20.18
CA PRO A 134 -8.62 -9.86 -19.79
C PRO A 134 -9.79 -9.23 -20.55
N GLU A 135 -10.67 -8.54 -19.83
CA GLU A 135 -11.65 -7.68 -20.47
C GLU A 135 -10.89 -6.42 -20.87
N VAL A 136 -10.44 -6.37 -22.12
CA VAL A 136 -9.69 -5.22 -22.65
C VAL A 136 -10.66 -4.04 -22.72
N ASP A 137 -10.67 -3.20 -21.69
CA ASP A 137 -11.37 -1.90 -21.63
C ASP A 137 -12.90 -1.93 -21.81
N GLY A 138 -13.61 -2.98 -21.40
CA GLY A 138 -15.08 -3.01 -21.49
C GLY A 138 -15.62 -2.65 -22.88
N ARG A 139 -14.86 -2.98 -23.94
CA ARG A 139 -15.16 -2.76 -25.35
C ARG A 139 -14.93 -4.03 -26.17
#